data_AF-A0A800F3X2-F1
#
_entry.id   AF-A0A800F3X2-F1
#
_cell.length_a   1.000
_cell.length_b   1.000
_cell.length_c   1.000
_cell.angle_alpha   90.00
_cell.angle_beta   90.00
_cell.angle_gamma   90.00
#
_symmetry.space_group_name_H-M   'P 1'
#
loop_
_entity.id
_entity.type
_entity.pdbx_description
1 polymer ?
#
loop_
_entity_poly.entity_id
_entity_poly.type
_entity_poly.pdbx_seq_one_letter_code
_entity_poly.pdbx_strand_id
1 'polypeptide(L)'
;MKQTSPTAGKGPTTRLGIQENAAQFALLVLINGFVGAMVGMERSILPALAEEEFHQVARVAVLSFIGVFGLAKALANVFAGSWADKTGRKRVLVAGWLIATPVPF
;
A
#
# COMPACT_ATOMS: atom_id res chain seq x y z
N MET A 1 9.77 15.95 -52.63
CA MET A 1 11.10 15.88 -51.98
C MET A 1 10.86 15.47 -50.53
N LYS A 2 11.25 14.23 -50.19
CA LYS A 2 11.41 13.56 -48.88
C LYS A 2 10.42 13.86 -47.73
N GLN A 3 9.57 12.85 -47.47
CA GLN A 3 9.04 12.52 -46.14
C GLN A 3 10.15 12.52 -45.09
N THR A 4 9.91 13.11 -43.93
CA THR A 4 10.69 12.83 -42.72
C THR A 4 9.74 12.34 -41.64
N SER A 5 9.74 11.02 -41.43
CA SER A 5 9.06 10.36 -40.32
C SER A 5 9.85 10.66 -39.03
N PRO A 6 9.20 10.99 -37.89
CA PRO A 6 9.89 11.08 -36.63
C PRO A 6 10.32 9.68 -36.19
N THR A 7 11.62 9.51 -36.00
CA THR A 7 12.24 8.27 -35.53
C THR A 7 11.87 8.07 -34.07
N ALA A 8 10.79 7.32 -33.82
CA ALA A 8 10.38 6.94 -32.48
C ALA A 8 11.48 6.07 -31.85
N GLY A 9 12.24 6.65 -30.92
CA GLY A 9 13.26 5.95 -30.15
C GLY A 9 12.66 4.74 -29.45
N LYS A 10 13.15 3.55 -29.84
CA LYS A 10 12.77 2.27 -29.27
C LYS A 10 13.38 2.18 -27.87
N GLY A 11 12.72 2.74 -26.86
CA GLY A 11 12.98 2.40 -25.46
C GLY A 11 12.82 0.88 -25.28
N PRO A 12 13.51 0.26 -24.29
CA PRO A 12 13.40 -1.17 -24.06
C PRO A 12 11.92 -1.56 -23.95
N THR A 13 11.47 -2.48 -24.81
CA THR A 13 10.10 -2.95 -24.82
C THR A 13 9.85 -3.76 -23.56
N THR A 14 9.41 -3.11 -22.49
CA THR A 14 9.01 -3.78 -21.25
C THR A 14 7.82 -4.68 -21.60
N ARG A 15 8.07 -6.00 -21.68
CA ARG A 15 6.97 -6.97 -21.81
C ARG A 15 6.15 -6.94 -20.53
N LEU A 16 4.93 -6.44 -20.65
CA LEU A 16 3.95 -6.41 -19.58
C LEU A 16 3.23 -7.75 -19.56
N GLY A 17 3.37 -8.48 -18.45
CA GLY A 17 2.78 -9.80 -18.27
C GLY A 17 2.96 -10.28 -16.83
N ILE A 18 1.96 -10.99 -16.30
CA ILE A 18 2.04 -11.60 -14.96
C ILE A 18 3.14 -12.68 -14.94
N GLN A 19 3.32 -13.42 -16.04
CA GLN A 19 4.37 -14.44 -16.14
C GLN A 19 5.77 -13.80 -16.14
N GLU A 20 5.97 -12.75 -16.93
CA GLU A 20 7.23 -12.01 -17.03
C GLU A 20 7.58 -11.23 -15.76
N ASN A 21 6.59 -10.89 -14.92
CA ASN A 21 6.78 -10.17 -13.66
C ASN A 21 6.32 -10.99 -12.43
N ALA A 22 6.33 -12.32 -12.54
CA ALA A 22 5.76 -13.21 -11.52
C ALA A 22 6.36 -12.98 -10.12
N ALA A 23 7.66 -12.70 -10.03
CA ALA A 23 8.32 -12.37 -8.77
C ALA A 23 7.82 -11.05 -8.15
N GLN A 24 7.62 -10.00 -8.96
CA GLN A 24 7.07 -8.74 -8.47
C GLN A 24 5.60 -8.87 -8.10
N PHE A 25 4.84 -9.65 -8.86
CA PHE A 25 3.45 -9.96 -8.56
C PHE A 25 3.33 -10.74 -7.25
N ALA A 26 4.11 -11.80 -7.07
CA ALA A 26 4.15 -12.58 -5.83
C ALA A 26 4.53 -11.71 -4.62
N LEU A 27 5.53 -10.85 -4.77
CA LEU A 27 5.92 -9.90 -3.71
C LEU A 27 4.78 -8.92 -3.38
N LEU A 28 4.08 -8.39 -4.39
CA LEU A 28 2.94 -7.51 -4.19
C LEU A 28 1.79 -8.21 -3.47
N VAL A 29 1.48 -9.46 -3.86
CA VAL A 29 0.45 -10.29 -3.22
C VAL A 29 0.83 -10.56 -1.77
N LEU A 30 2.08 -10.95 -1.50
CA LEU A 30 2.58 -11.23 -0.16
C LEU A 30 2.46 -10.00 0.75
N ILE A 31 2.94 -8.83 0.29
CA ILE A 31 2.88 -7.58 1.06
C ILE A 31 1.43 -7.18 1.33
N ASN A 32 0.54 -7.24 0.31
CA ASN A 32 -0.88 -6.93 0.51
C ASN A 32 -1.56 -7.91 1.47
N GLY A 33 -1.18 -9.19 1.42
CA GLY A 33 -1.67 -10.21 2.34
C GLY A 33 -1.30 -9.90 3.78
N PHE A 34 -0.03 -9.61 4.07
CA PHE A 34 0.43 -9.26 5.42
C PHE A 34 -0.23 -7.98 5.94
N VAL A 35 -0.31 -6.92 5.12
CA VAL A 35 -0.98 -5.68 5.50
C VAL A 35 -2.47 -5.94 5.77
N GLY A 36 -3.12 -6.75 4.94
CA GLY A 36 -4.51 -7.16 5.13
C GLY A 36 -4.72 -7.95 6.43
N ALA A 37 -3.82 -8.87 6.75
CA ALA A 37 -3.86 -9.65 7.99
C ALA A 37 -3.69 -8.77 9.23
N MET A 38 -2.72 -7.86 9.23
CA MET A 38 -2.49 -6.90 10.33
C MET A 38 -3.72 -6.04 10.60
N VAL A 39 -4.28 -5.41 9.56
CA VAL A 39 -5.47 -4.58 9.66
C VAL A 39 -6.71 -5.40 10.07
N GLY A 40 -6.79 -6.66 9.62
CA GLY A 40 -7.83 -7.59 10.01
C GLY A 40 -7.79 -7.89 11.51
N MET A 41 -6.60 -8.15 12.05
CA MET A 41 -6.40 -8.38 13.48
C MET A 41 -6.75 -7.15 14.33
N GLU A 42 -6.32 -5.95 13.92
CA GLU A 42 -6.70 -4.70 14.60
C GLU A 42 -8.23 -4.54 14.66
N ARG A 43 -8.93 -4.80 13.56
CA ARG A 43 -10.40 -4.71 13.52
C ARG A 43 -11.12 -5.80 14.32
N SER A 44 -10.51 -6.95 14.57
CA SER A 44 -11.11 -7.95 15.47
C SER A 44 -10.87 -7.64 16.95
N ILE A 45 -9.76 -6.99 17.28
CA ILE A 45 -9.33 -6.77 18.67
C ILE A 45 -9.86 -5.43 19.19
N LEU A 46 -9.72 -4.33 18.44
CA LEU A 46 -10.09 -2.98 18.90
C LEU A 46 -11.58 -2.84 19.28
N PRO A 47 -12.56 -3.41 18.55
CA PRO A 47 -13.96 -3.30 18.92
C PRO A 47 -14.29 -4.11 20.18
N ALA A 48 -13.69 -5.29 20.32
CA ALA A 48 -13.87 -6.13 21.51
C ALA A 48 -13.30 -5.44 22.76
N LEU A 49 -12.11 -4.83 22.66
CA LEU A 49 -11.53 -4.03 23.74
C LEU A 49 -12.38 -2.79 24.08
N ALA A 50 -12.96 -2.14 23.07
CA ALA A 50 -13.82 -0.97 23.28
C ALA A 50 -15.15 -1.31 23.96
N GLU A 51 -15.71 -2.51 23.74
CA GLU A 51 -16.88 -3.01 24.47
C GLU A 51 -16.56 -3.30 25.94
N GLU A 52 -15.42 -3.94 26.21
CA GLU A 52 -15.02 -4.31 27.58
C GLU A 52 -14.63 -3.10 28.44
N GLU A 53 -13.83 -2.16 27.91
CA GLU A 53 -13.28 -1.06 28.72
C GLU A 53 -14.11 0.23 28.70
N PHE A 54 -14.81 0.54 27.61
CA PHE A 54 -15.42 1.87 27.43
C PHE A 54 -16.94 1.89 27.47
N HIS A 55 -17.61 0.73 27.62
CA HIS A 55 -19.09 0.58 27.60
C HIS A 55 -19.78 1.32 26.44
N GLN A 56 -19.02 1.69 25.41
CA GLN A 56 -19.44 2.52 24.29
C GLN A 56 -19.97 1.60 23.20
N VAL A 57 -21.04 2.01 22.50
CA VAL A 57 -21.62 1.23 21.40
C VAL A 57 -20.55 0.87 20.37
N ALA A 58 -20.13 -0.39 20.31
CA ALA A 58 -19.01 -0.89 19.50
C ALA A 58 -19.06 -0.48 18.03
N ARG A 59 -20.28 -0.31 17.51
CA ARG A 59 -20.53 0.17 16.15
C ARG A 59 -19.92 1.55 15.88
N VAL A 60 -19.97 2.48 16.83
CA VAL A 60 -19.41 3.84 16.66
C VAL A 60 -17.89 3.78 16.68
N ALA A 61 -17.29 3.01 17.59
CA ALA A 61 -15.84 2.84 17.67
C ALA A 61 -15.25 2.22 16.38
N VAL A 62 -15.90 1.19 15.84
CA VAL A 62 -15.51 0.57 14.56
C VAL A 62 -15.59 1.57 13.41
N LEU A 63 -16.69 2.32 13.31
CA LEU A 63 -16.89 3.29 12.22
C LEU A 63 -15.88 4.45 12.29
N SER A 64 -15.61 4.97 13.48
CA SER A 64 -14.58 5.99 13.70
C SER A 64 -13.17 5.46 13.38
N PHE A 65 -12.85 4.24 13.80
CA PHE A 65 -11.58 3.59 13.45
C PHE A 65 -11.43 3.45 11.93
N ILE A 66 -12.43 2.90 11.25
CA ILE A 66 -12.41 2.75 9.78
C ILE A 66 -12.27 4.11 9.09
N GLY A 67 -12.97 5.13 9.57
CA GLY A 67 -12.90 6.48 9.03
C GLY A 67 -11.52 7.11 9.17
N VAL A 68 -10.96 7.14 10.39
CA VAL A 68 -9.65 7.71 10.68
C VAL A 68 -8.54 6.91 10.00
N PHE A 69 -8.59 5.58 10.08
CA PHE A 69 -7.65 4.69 9.40
C PHE A 69 -7.71 4.88 7.89
N GLY A 70 -8.91 4.92 7.31
CA GLY A 70 -9.13 5.15 5.89
C GLY A 70 -8.57 6.50 5.43
N LEU A 71 -8.80 7.57 6.20
CA LEU A 71 -8.27 8.90 5.92
C LEU A 71 -6.74 8.93 6.00
N ALA A 72 -6.18 8.38 7.08
CA ALA A 72 -4.73 8.29 7.25
C ALA A 72 -4.08 7.52 6.10
N LYS A 73 -4.67 6.38 5.70
CA LYS A 73 -4.21 5.58 4.56
C LYS A 73 -4.32 6.34 3.25
N ALA A 74 -5.40 7.09 3.02
CA ALA A 74 -5.57 7.89 1.81
C ALA A 74 -4.46 8.95 1.69
N LEU A 75 -4.20 9.69 2.77
CA LEU A 75 -3.12 10.68 2.83
C LEU A 75 -1.74 10.03 2.64
N ALA A 76 -1.49 8.92 3.34
CA ALA A 76 -0.25 8.17 3.22
C ALA A 76 -0.02 7.66 1.79
N ASN A 77 -1.06 7.14 1.12
CA ASN A 77 -0.97 6.66 -0.25
C ASN A 77 -0.72 7.78 -1.26
N VAL A 78 -1.35 8.95 -1.09
CA VAL A 78 -1.09 10.12 -1.95
C VAL A 78 0.35 10.59 -1.78
N PHE A 79 0.81 10.70 -0.53
CA PHE A 79 2.18 11.10 -0.24
C PHE A 79 3.19 10.09 -0.79
N ALA A 80 3.00 8.80 -0.49
CA ALA A 80 3.84 7.71 -0.97
C ALA A 80 3.86 7.63 -2.50
N GLY A 81 2.73 7.85 -3.18
CA GLY A 81 2.64 7.92 -4.64
C GLY A 81 3.48 9.07 -5.20
N SER A 82 3.27 10.28 -4.68
CA SER A 82 4.03 11.48 -5.09
C SER A 82 5.53 11.33 -4.83
N TRP A 83 5.90 10.63 -3.75
CA TRP A 83 7.28 10.39 -3.38
C TRP A 83 7.91 9.28 -4.23
N ALA A 84 7.13 8.26 -4.61
CA ALA A 84 7.56 7.18 -5.50
C ALA A 84 7.80 7.65 -6.92
N ASP A 85 7.02 8.62 -7.40
CA ASP A 85 7.22 9.23 -8.72
C ASP A 85 8.51 10.05 -8.78
N LYS A 86 8.89 10.71 -7.68
CA LYS A 86 10.12 11.52 -7.60
C LYS A 86 11.39 10.71 -7.31
N THR A 87 11.31 9.70 -6.43
CA THR A 87 12.50 8.99 -5.92
C THR A 87 12.65 7.55 -6.44
N GLY A 88 11.60 7.02 -7.07
CA GLY A 88 11.50 5.65 -7.57
C GLY A 88 10.77 4.70 -6.60
N ARG A 89 9.83 3.91 -7.13
CA ARG A 89 8.96 2.98 -6.37
C ARG A 89 9.72 2.04 -5.41
N LYS A 90 10.89 1.53 -5.82
CA LYS A 90 11.70 0.62 -4.99
C LYS A 90 12.19 1.28 -3.70
N ARG A 91 12.61 2.55 -3.75
CA ARG A 91 13.13 3.26 -2.56
C ARG A 91 12.03 3.53 -1.54
N VAL A 92 10.85 3.92 -2.02
CA VAL A 92 9.67 4.13 -1.16
C VAL A 92 9.24 2.83 -0.48
N LEU A 93 9.25 1.70 -1.20
CA LEU A 93 8.96 0.39 -0.61
C LEU A 93 9.97 -0.01 0.47
N VAL A 94 11.27 0.16 0.21
CA VAL A 94 12.32 -0.17 1.20
C VAL A 94 12.23 0.75 2.42
N ALA A 95 12.04 2.05 2.23
CA ALA A 95 11.87 3.00 3.32
C ALA A 95 10.62 2.68 4.17
N GLY A 96 9.50 2.32 3.53
CA GLY A 96 8.30 1.89 4.23
C GLY A 96 8.54 0.64 5.07
N TRP A 97 9.27 -0.34 4.55
CA TRP A 97 9.66 -1.53 5.31
C TRP A 97 10.60 -1.21 6.48
N LEU A 98 11.57 -0.31 6.32
CA LEU A 98 12.43 0.14 7.43
C LEU A 98 11.65 0.88 8.53
N ILE A 99 10.62 1.62 8.16
CA ILE A 99 9.72 2.27 9.14
C ILE A 99 8.81 1.22 9.82
N ALA A 100 8.47 0.13 9.13
CA ALA A 100 7.65 -0.96 9.66
C ALA A 100 8.43 -2.00 10.47
N THR A 101 9.76 -2.10 10.32
CA THR A 101 10.60 -3.02 11.11
C THR A 101 10.55 -2.87 12.64
N PRO A 102 10.25 -1.71 13.25
CA PRO A 102 10.07 -1.58 14.70
C PRO A 102 8.68 -2.00 15.19
N VAL A 103 7.79 -2.48 14.33
CA VAL A 103 6.45 -2.93 14.73
C VAL A 103 6.42 -4.26 15.52
N PRO A 104 7.46 -5.13 15.57
CA PRO A 104 7.46 -6.31 16.41
C PRO A 104 8.14 -6.04 17.77
N PHE A 105 7.56 -5.18 18.60
CA PHE A 105 7.73 -5.18 20.06
C PHE A 105 6.55 -4.52 20.76
#